data_AF-A0A448X5P2-F1
#
_entry.id   AF-A0A448X5P2-F1
#
_cell.length_a   1.000
_cell.length_b   1.000
_cell.length_c   1.000
_cell.angle_alpha   90.00
_cell.angle_beta   90.00
_cell.angle_gamma   90.00
#
_symmetry.space_group_name_H-M   'P 1'
#
loop_
_entity.id
_entity.type
_entity.pdbx_description
1 polymer ?
#
loop_
_entity_poly.entity_id
_entity_poly.type
_entity_poly.pdbx_seq_one_letter_code
_entity_poly.pdbx_strand_id
1 'polypeptide(L)'
;MSEPPLLAGLRSGQFVQGVLRVSRYRANQEASVCLTDASTVKHVPGLGELIGTRTEICIHGLQARNRAIDGDIVVVALLPKNQWSSTSGDISELESSKLRI
;
A
#
# COMPACT_ATOMS: atom_id res chain seq x y z
N MET A 1 -14.69 11.39 -0.76
CA MET A 1 -14.90 11.09 -2.20
C MET A 1 -16.28 10.50 -2.36
N SER A 2 -17.04 10.90 -3.37
CA SER A 2 -18.35 10.30 -3.68
C SER A 2 -18.18 9.06 -4.57
N GLU A 3 -19.20 8.20 -4.61
CA GLU A 3 -19.18 6.93 -5.34
C GLU A 3 -18.93 7.07 -6.86
N PRO A 4 -19.54 8.03 -7.60
CA PRO A 4 -19.35 8.09 -9.05
C PRO A 4 -17.89 8.40 -9.48
N PRO A 5 -17.19 9.40 -8.88
CA PRO A 5 -15.76 9.61 -9.13
C PRO A 5 -14.87 8.43 -8.74
N LEU A 6 -15.21 7.73 -7.67
CA LEU A 6 -14.47 6.55 -7.21
C LEU A 6 -14.51 5.43 -8.26
N LEU A 7 -15.72 5.10 -8.73
CA LEU A 7 -15.91 4.05 -9.74
C LEU A 7 -15.27 4.43 -11.08
N ALA A 8 -15.31 5.70 -11.47
CA ALA A 8 -14.62 6.19 -12.66
C ALA A 8 -13.10 6.03 -12.54
N GLY A 9 -12.53 6.37 -11.38
CA GLY A 9 -11.09 6.24 -11.11
C GLY A 9 -10.61 4.78 -11.03
N LEU A 10 -11.45 3.86 -10.53
CA LEU A 10 -11.16 2.43 -10.56
C LEU A 10 -11.14 1.89 -12.00
N ARG A 11 -12.11 2.30 -12.84
CA ARG A 11 -12.16 1.90 -14.26
C ARG A 11 -11.01 2.46 -15.09
N SER A 12 -10.56 3.67 -14.79
CA SER A 12 -9.44 4.30 -15.50
C SER A 12 -8.06 3.86 -14.99
N GLY A 13 -7.98 3.11 -13.90
CA GLY A 13 -6.73 2.73 -13.25
C GLY A 13 -6.11 3.86 -12.40
N GLN A 14 -6.79 4.99 -12.23
CA GLN A 14 -6.34 6.05 -11.32
C GLN A 14 -6.30 5.56 -9.86
N PHE A 15 -7.18 4.63 -9.52
CA PHE A 15 -7.23 3.98 -8.22
C PHE A 15 -7.12 2.46 -8.35
N VAL A 16 -6.64 1.85 -7.27
CA VAL A 16 -6.55 0.40 -7.14
C VAL A 16 -7.13 -0.05 -5.80
N GLN A 17 -7.73 -1.23 -5.78
CA GLN A 17 -8.45 -1.77 -4.62
C GLN A 17 -7.71 -2.97 -4.03
N GLY A 18 -7.57 -3.02 -2.72
CA GLY A 18 -6.96 -4.16 -2.06
C GLY A 18 -7.36 -4.31 -0.61
N VAL A 19 -6.81 -5.33 0.03
CA VAL A 19 -6.99 -5.57 1.47
C VAL A 19 -5.84 -4.91 2.22
N LEU A 20 -6.17 -4.08 3.20
CA LEU A 20 -5.17 -3.45 4.06
C LEU A 20 -4.63 -4.45 5.08
N ARG A 21 -3.30 -4.49 5.23
CA ARG A 21 -2.56 -5.22 6.25
C ARG A 21 -1.76 -4.23 7.09
N VAL A 22 -2.10 -4.09 8.37
CA VAL A 22 -1.36 -3.21 9.28
C VAL A 22 -0.15 -3.95 9.84
N SER A 23 1.01 -3.30 9.87
CA SER A 23 2.23 -3.90 10.41
C SER A 23 2.04 -4.28 11.88
N ARG A 24 2.36 -5.54 12.23
CA ARG A 24 2.33 -6.03 13.61
C ARG A 24 3.37 -5.34 14.51
N TYR A 25 4.43 -4.83 13.92
CA TYR A 25 5.58 -4.27 14.63
C TYR A 25 5.63 -2.74 14.58
N ARG A 26 5.04 -2.15 13.53
CA ARG A 26 5.02 -0.70 13.30
C ARG A 26 3.62 -0.21 12.96
N ALA A 27 2.61 -0.63 13.73
CA ALA A 27 1.19 -0.35 13.44
C ALA A 27 0.83 1.16 13.35
N ASN A 28 1.63 2.04 13.96
CA ASN A 28 1.44 3.49 13.89
C ASN A 28 2.11 4.15 12.67
N GLN A 29 2.90 3.39 11.90
CA GLN A 29 3.71 3.93 10.81
C GLN A 29 3.56 3.15 9.51
N GLU A 30 3.29 1.85 9.55
CA GLU A 30 3.36 1.01 8.36
C GLU A 30 2.12 0.13 8.20
N ALA A 31 1.64 0.08 6.97
CA ALA A 31 0.69 -0.89 6.46
C ALA A 31 1.01 -1.20 4.99
N SER A 32 0.49 -2.30 4.47
CA SER A 32 0.50 -2.58 3.03
C SER A 32 -0.90 -2.88 2.53
N VAL A 33 -1.15 -2.61 1.25
CA VAL A 33 -2.39 -3.00 0.57
C VAL A 33 -2.06 -4.13 -0.39
N CYS A 34 -2.56 -5.33 -0.09
CA CYS A 34 -2.47 -6.49 -0.97
C CYS A 34 -3.53 -6.34 -2.07
N LEU A 35 -3.08 -6.25 -3.32
CA LEU A 35 -3.96 -6.05 -4.46
C LEU A 35 -4.85 -7.27 -4.71
N THR A 36 -6.10 -7.03 -5.09
CA THR A 36 -7.08 -8.07 -5.47
C THR A 36 -7.16 -8.23 -6.99
N ASP A 37 -7.76 -9.30 -7.51
CA ASP A 37 -7.96 -9.48 -8.96
C ASP A 37 -8.75 -8.33 -9.62
N ALA A 38 -9.60 -7.63 -8.85
CA ALA A 38 -10.34 -6.45 -9.29
C ALA A 38 -9.47 -5.19 -9.47
N SER A 39 -8.19 -5.22 -9.07
CA SER A 39 -7.28 -4.05 -9.08
C SER A 39 -6.86 -3.59 -10.47
N THR A 40 -7.31 -4.28 -11.53
CA THR A 40 -7.11 -3.95 -12.96
C THR A 40 -5.89 -3.08 -13.27
N VAL A 41 -4.71 -3.58 -12.91
CA VAL A 41 -3.42 -2.89 -13.10
C VAL A 41 -3.08 -2.70 -14.59
N LYS A 42 -3.84 -3.36 -15.47
CA LYS A 42 -3.73 -3.30 -16.93
C LYS A 42 -3.80 -1.87 -17.49
N HIS A 43 -4.40 -0.92 -16.76
CA HIS A 43 -4.63 0.45 -17.24
C HIS A 43 -3.63 1.49 -16.72
N VAL A 44 -2.67 1.12 -15.86
CA VAL A 44 -1.64 2.08 -15.39
C VAL A 44 -0.33 1.86 -16.18
N PRO A 45 0.05 2.78 -17.09
CA PRO A 45 1.26 2.64 -17.89
C PRO A 45 2.51 2.49 -17.02
N GLY A 46 3.30 1.43 -17.26
CA GLY A 46 4.54 1.15 -16.52
C GLY A 46 4.35 0.63 -15.09
N LEU A 47 3.11 0.42 -14.63
CA LEU A 47 2.82 -0.22 -13.35
C LEU A 47 2.58 -1.72 -13.51
N GLY A 48 2.04 -2.19 -14.65
CA GLY A 48 1.87 -3.62 -14.93
C GLY A 48 3.18 -4.42 -14.87
N GLU A 49 4.28 -3.84 -15.35
CA GLU A 49 5.62 -4.44 -15.29
C GLU A 49 6.18 -4.45 -13.85
N LEU A 50 5.83 -3.44 -13.06
CA LEU A 50 6.28 -3.29 -11.67
C LEU A 50 5.48 -4.17 -10.70
N ILE A 51 4.18 -4.33 -10.93
CA ILE A 51 3.27 -5.15 -10.12
C ILE A 51 3.35 -6.62 -10.49
N GLY A 52 3.77 -6.96 -11.72
CA GLY A 52 4.06 -8.35 -12.12
C GLY A 52 5.07 -9.06 -11.21
N THR A 53 5.85 -8.30 -10.41
CA THR A 53 6.77 -8.84 -9.38
C THR A 53 6.38 -8.45 -7.94
N ARG A 54 5.49 -7.46 -7.75
CA ARG A 54 5.11 -6.93 -6.43
C ARG A 54 3.60 -6.74 -6.32
N THR A 55 2.96 -7.52 -5.46
CA THR A 55 1.51 -7.53 -5.26
C THR A 55 1.02 -6.56 -4.18
N GLU A 56 1.90 -5.71 -3.64
CA GLU A 56 1.60 -4.86 -2.48
C GLU A 56 2.00 -3.40 -2.66
N ILE A 57 1.19 -2.51 -2.09
CA ILE A 57 1.45 -1.06 -2.02
C ILE A 57 1.72 -0.66 -0.58
N CYS A 58 2.85 0.02 -0.34
CA CYS A 58 3.18 0.55 0.99
C CYS A 58 2.31 1.76 1.35
N ILE A 59 1.80 1.76 2.58
CA ILE A 59 1.11 2.87 3.22
C ILE A 59 1.93 3.30 4.43
N HIS A 60 2.52 4.50 4.34
CA HIS A 60 3.36 5.05 5.41
C HIS A 60 2.64 6.18 6.14
N GLY A 61 2.42 5.99 7.44
CA GLY A 61 1.81 6.95 8.36
C GLY A 61 0.29 6.81 8.51
N LEU A 62 -0.21 7.19 9.68
CA LEU A 62 -1.64 7.14 10.02
C LEU A 62 -2.52 8.00 9.12
N GLN A 63 -2.01 9.14 8.64
CA GLN A 63 -2.75 10.02 7.75
C GLN A 63 -3.03 9.35 6.40
N ALA A 64 -2.01 8.69 5.82
CA ALA A 64 -2.17 7.95 4.57
C ALA A 64 -3.08 6.73 4.73
N ARG A 65 -3.08 6.08 5.92
CA ARG A 65 -4.00 4.98 6.25
C ARG A 65 -5.45 5.42 6.34
N ASN A 66 -5.70 6.71 6.61
CA ASN A 66 -7.03 7.31 6.66
C ASN A 66 -8.05 6.50 7.47
N ARG A 67 -7.74 6.24 8.75
CA ARG A 67 -8.59 5.51 9.72
C ARG A 67 -8.93 4.05 9.36
N ALA A 68 -8.47 3.54 8.22
CA ALA A 68 -8.65 2.14 7.88
C ALA A 68 -7.92 1.24 8.89
N ILE A 69 -8.50 0.07 9.15
CA ILE A 69 -8.01 -0.94 10.08
C ILE A 69 -7.59 -2.21 9.33
N ASP A 70 -6.87 -3.09 10.01
CA ASP A 70 -6.42 -4.35 9.42
C ASP A 70 -7.61 -5.17 8.89
N GLY A 71 -7.49 -5.65 7.65
CA GLY A 71 -8.52 -6.42 6.97
C GLY A 71 -9.53 -5.60 6.16
N ASP A 72 -9.55 -4.27 6.27
CA ASP A 72 -10.43 -3.43 5.46
C ASP A 72 -10.14 -3.59 3.96
N ILE A 73 -11.20 -3.57 3.16
CA ILE A 73 -11.10 -3.37 1.72
C ILE A 73 -10.99 -1.87 1.46
N VAL A 74 -9.87 -1.44 0.88
CA VAL A 74 -9.56 -0.04 0.65
C VAL A 74 -9.33 0.25 -0.82
N VAL A 75 -9.58 1.49 -1.21
CA VAL A 75 -9.20 2.03 -2.52
C VAL A 75 -8.12 3.07 -2.32
N VAL A 76 -7.00 2.92 -3.04
CA VAL A 76 -5.83 3.79 -2.92
C VAL A 76 -5.46 4.44 -4.24
N ALA A 77 -4.92 5.65 -4.15
CA ALA A 77 -4.26 6.34 -5.24
C ALA A 77 -2.75 6.26 -5.04
N LEU A 78 -2.00 6.01 -6.12
CA LEU A 78 -0.55 6.05 -6.04
C LEU A 78 -0.06 7.50 -5.96
N LEU A 79 0.89 7.73 -5.06
CA LEU A 79 1.66 8.97 -5.09
C LEU A 79 2.51 9.03 -6.36
N PRO A 80 2.97 10.22 -6.78
CA PRO A 80 4.03 10.34 -7.78
C PRO A 80 5.26 9.50 -7.42
N LYS A 81 5.92 8.89 -8.41
CA LYS A 81 7.04 7.93 -8.19
C LYS A 81 8.19 8.51 -7.35
N ASN A 82 8.45 9.81 -7.45
CA ASN A 82 9.50 10.49 -6.66
C ASN A 82 9.17 10.63 -5.16
N GLN A 83 7.94 10.31 -4.76
CA GLN A 83 7.49 10.30 -3.36
C GLN A 83 7.38 8.88 -2.80
N TRP A 84 7.73 7.86 -3.59
CA TRP A 84 7.69 6.49 -3.13
C TRP A 84 8.84 6.26 -2.16
N SER A 85 8.50 5.67 -1.01
CA SER A 85 9.47 5.23 -0.02
C SER A 85 9.66 3.72 -0.11
N SER A 86 10.87 3.25 0.20
CA SER A 86 11.07 1.83 0.50
C SER A 86 10.31 1.48 1.78
N THR A 87 9.68 0.31 1.83
CA THR A 87 9.29 -0.29 3.10
C THR A 87 10.54 -0.47 3.97
N SER A 88 10.41 -0.32 5.30
CA SER A 88 11.53 -0.64 6.19
C SER A 88 12.00 -2.05 5.88
N GLY A 89 13.24 -2.17 5.42
CA GLY A 89 13.91 -3.45 5.34
C GLY A 89 13.86 -4.10 6.72
N ASP A 90 13.52 -5.38 6.71
CA ASP A 90 13.64 -6.39 7.75
C ASP A 90 13.81 -5.93 9.22
N ILE A 91 13.01 -6.51 10.12
CA ILE A 91 13.09 -6.28 11.58
C ILE A 91 14.43 -6.78 12.19
N SER A 92 15.42 -7.16 11.38
CA SER A 92 16.66 -7.78 11.81
C SER A 92 17.79 -6.82 12.24
N GLU A 93 17.71 -5.51 11.99
CA GLU A 93 18.80 -4.58 12.37
C GLU A 93 18.60 -3.83 13.71
N LEU A 94 17.36 -3.60 14.15
CA LEU A 94 17.13 -2.83 15.38
C LEU A 94 17.16 -3.71 16.65
N GLU A 95 16.80 -4.98 16.54
CA GLU A 95 16.83 -5.94 17.66
C GLU A 95 18.22 -6.57 17.88
N SER A 96 19.08 -6.61 16.85
CA SER A 96 20.45 -7.14 16.95
C SER A 96 21.41 -6.22 17.73
N SER A 97 21.02 -4.95 17.95
CA SER A 97 21.82 -3.99 18.72
C SER A 97 21.47 -3.94 20.22
N LYS A 98 20.51 -4.76 20.69
CA LYS A 98 20.04 -4.75 22.09
C LYS A 98 20.45 -5.97 22.93
N LEU A 99 21.26 -6.87 22.37
CA LEU A 99 21.87 -8.00 23.08
C LEU A 99 23.39 -7.92 23.01
N ARG A 100 23.97 -6.94 23.70
CA ARG A 100 25.34 -7.02 24.21
C ARG A 100 25.25 -6.84 25.72
N ILE A 101 25.12 -7.96 26.41
CA ILE A 101 25.36 -8.09 27.85
C ILE A 101 26.80 -8.57 28.00
#